data_AF-A0A2E3DS72-F1
#
_entry.id   AF-A0A2E3DS72-F1
#
_cell.length_a   1.000
_cell.length_b   1.000
_cell.length_c   1.000
_cell.angle_alpha   90.00
_cell.angle_beta   90.00
_cell.angle_gamma   90.00
#
_symmetry.space_group_name_H-M   'P 1'
#
loop_
_entity.id
_entity.type
_entity.pdbx_description
1 polymer ?
#
loop_
_entity_poly.entity_id
_entity_poly.type
_entity_poly.pdbx_seq_one_letter_code
_entity_poly.pdbx_strand_id
1 'polypeptide(L)'
;NILKNKLDWTYYGGHHYENYYSHFAFGYYTIKKFGIDKRRVSFSGPIRSGEMTLDEANKELSIPPNIDKEIINYTIKKLGLTQSEFNDLISLPVKDFHDYKTSYPMIKRFSFILKIAVKLKLVTPVLYEKYLG
;
A
#
# COMPACT_ATOMS: atom_id res chain seq x y z
N ASN A 1 15.44 17.18 18.76
CA ASN A 1 15.48 16.41 17.50
C ASN A 1 16.70 16.84 16.70
N ILE A 2 17.73 16.00 16.61
CA ILE A 2 19.03 16.34 15.96
C ILE A 2 18.86 16.64 14.47
N LEU A 3 17.98 15.90 13.79
CA LEU A 3 17.79 16.01 12.34
C LEU A 3 17.28 17.41 11.95
N LYS A 4 16.24 17.89 12.63
CA LYS A 4 15.70 19.22 12.39
C LYS A 4 16.70 20.33 12.74
N ASN A 5 17.41 20.18 13.87
CA ASN A 5 18.22 21.26 14.42
C ASN A 5 19.62 21.36 13.79
N LYS A 6 20.16 20.28 13.22
CA LYS A 6 21.53 20.25 12.67
C LYS A 6 21.60 19.98 11.18
N LEU A 7 20.57 19.35 10.59
CA LEU A 7 20.61 18.88 9.20
C LEU A 7 19.50 19.52 8.34
N ASP A 8 18.81 20.53 8.86
CA ASP A 8 17.68 21.22 8.19
C ASP A 8 16.61 20.26 7.65
N TRP A 9 16.45 19.11 8.31
CA TRP A 9 15.51 18.10 7.87
C TRP A 9 14.08 18.50 8.25
N THR A 10 13.19 18.45 7.26
CA THR A 10 11.76 18.75 7.43
C THR A 10 10.94 17.47 7.33
N TYR A 11 10.06 17.26 8.30
CA TYR A 11 9.12 16.15 8.26
C TYR A 11 8.04 16.41 7.20
N TYR A 12 7.87 15.43 6.31
CA TYR A 12 6.99 15.51 5.14
C TYR A 12 5.55 15.06 5.41
N GLY A 13 5.21 14.71 6.66
CA GLY A 13 3.83 14.47 7.08
C GLY A 13 3.32 13.03 6.91
N GLY A 14 4.16 12.09 6.45
CA GLY A 14 3.81 10.66 6.33
C GLY A 14 5.05 9.79 6.22
N HIS A 15 4.92 8.45 6.27
CA HIS A 15 6.06 7.53 6.21
C HIS A 15 6.73 7.43 4.82
N HIS A 16 6.03 7.87 3.77
CA HIS A 16 6.43 7.66 2.37
C HIS A 16 6.18 8.89 1.48
N TYR A 17 6.19 10.10 2.06
CA TYR A 17 5.90 11.33 1.30
C TYR A 17 7.17 12.04 0.84
N GLU A 18 8.27 11.32 0.67
CA GLU A 18 9.54 11.87 0.18
C GLU A 18 9.48 12.22 -1.32
N ASN A 19 8.51 11.67 -2.06
CA ASN A 19 8.29 11.98 -3.47
C ASN A 19 6.80 12.18 -3.80
N TYR A 20 6.52 12.98 -4.83
CA TYR A 20 5.17 13.33 -5.29
C TYR A 20 4.29 12.09 -5.55
N TYR A 21 4.83 11.08 -6.22
CA TYR A 21 4.04 9.90 -6.58
C TYR A 21 3.63 9.08 -5.37
N SER A 22 4.54 8.85 -4.42
CA SER A 22 4.26 8.05 -3.22
C SER A 22 3.29 8.78 -2.28
N HIS A 23 3.42 10.10 -2.22
CA HIS A 23 2.48 10.98 -1.52
C HIS A 23 1.07 10.87 -2.13
N PHE A 24 0.95 10.98 -3.46
CA PHE A 24 -0.30 10.73 -4.18
C PHE A 24 -0.82 9.29 -3.99
N ALA A 25 0.04 8.28 -4.13
CA ALA A 25 -0.34 6.88 -4.16
C ALA A 25 -0.90 6.42 -2.81
N PHE A 26 -0.19 6.70 -1.71
CA PHE A 26 -0.56 6.24 -0.37
C PHE A 26 -1.49 7.19 0.35
N GLY A 27 -1.44 8.48 0.04
CA GLY A 27 -2.29 9.49 0.65
C GLY A 27 -3.65 9.67 -0.01
N TYR A 28 -3.78 9.36 -1.31
CA TYR A 28 -4.99 9.60 -2.07
C TYR A 28 -5.45 8.37 -2.87
N TYR A 29 -4.64 7.88 -3.80
CA TYR A 29 -5.08 6.89 -4.79
C TYR A 29 -5.51 5.56 -4.17
N THR A 30 -4.68 4.97 -3.30
CA THR A 30 -4.97 3.65 -2.70
C THR A 30 -6.18 3.68 -1.77
N ILE A 31 -6.35 4.78 -1.03
CA ILE A 31 -7.50 5.01 -0.15
C ILE A 31 -8.76 5.22 -1.00
N LYS A 32 -8.71 6.10 -1.99
CA LYS A 32 -9.88 6.47 -2.80
C LYS A 32 -10.32 5.38 -3.75
N LYS A 33 -9.38 4.68 -4.40
CA LYS A 33 -9.67 3.60 -5.37
C LYS A 33 -9.97 2.28 -4.68
N PHE A 34 -9.12 1.84 -3.75
CA PHE A 34 -9.14 0.48 -3.21
C PHE A 34 -9.64 0.39 -1.77
N GLY A 35 -9.88 1.52 -1.09
CA GLY A 35 -10.19 1.53 0.34
C GLY A 35 -9.02 1.06 1.22
N ILE A 36 -7.80 1.06 0.68
CA ILE A 36 -6.61 0.55 1.38
C ILE A 36 -5.87 1.75 1.97
N ASP A 37 -5.93 1.89 3.29
CA ASP A 37 -5.16 2.88 4.03
C ASP A 37 -3.83 2.30 4.52
N LYS A 38 -2.72 2.76 3.91
CA LYS A 38 -1.36 2.30 4.25
C LYS A 38 -0.89 2.78 5.62
N ARG A 39 -1.52 3.80 6.21
CA ARG A 39 -1.20 4.26 7.58
C ARG A 39 -1.41 3.16 8.61
N ARG A 40 -2.31 2.21 8.36
CA ARG A 40 -2.50 1.01 9.21
C ARG A 40 -1.22 0.20 9.38
N VAL A 41 -0.44 0.05 8.30
CA VAL A 41 0.85 -0.65 8.38
C VAL A 41 1.86 0.21 9.14
N SER A 42 1.89 1.52 8.87
CA SER A 42 2.78 2.45 9.57
C SER A 42 2.52 2.53 11.08
N PHE A 43 1.27 2.43 11.53
CA PHE A 43 0.92 2.45 12.95
C PHE A 43 1.15 1.11 13.65
N SER A 44 1.28 0.00 12.91
CA SER A 44 1.52 -1.32 13.53
C SER A 44 2.84 -1.39 14.31
N GLY A 45 3.88 -0.69 13.86
CA GLY A 45 5.17 -0.59 14.56
C GLY A 45 5.02 0.12 15.91
N PRO A 46 4.61 1.40 15.92
CA PRO A 46 4.34 2.20 17.14
C PRO A 46 3.41 1.52 18.14
N ILE A 47 2.38 0.82 17.66
CA ILE A 47 1.47 0.07 18.55
C ILE A 47 2.22 -1.05 19.27
N ARG A 48 3.04 -1.82 18.55
CA ARG A 48 3.80 -2.94 19.15
C ARG A 48 4.94 -2.47 20.05
N SER A 49 5.49 -1.28 19.82
CA SER A 49 6.53 -0.68 20.68
C SER A 49 5.94 0.03 21.91
N GLY A 50 4.62 0.18 22.00
CA GLY A 50 3.96 0.91 23.08
C GLY A 50 4.06 2.43 22.98
N GLU A 51 4.47 2.95 21.82
CA GLU A 51 4.56 4.40 21.54
C GLU A 51 3.19 5.01 21.18
N MET A 52 2.23 4.17 20.82
CA MET A 52 0.87 4.55 20.44
C MET A 52 -0.11 3.44 20.85
N THR A 53 -1.31 3.80 21.28
CA THR A 53 -2.40 2.86 21.54
C THR A 53 -3.21 2.57 20.28
N LEU A 54 -3.92 1.44 20.26
CA LEU A 54 -4.82 1.12 19.14
C LEU A 54 -5.93 2.17 18.98
N ASP A 55 -6.42 2.75 20.07
CA ASP A 55 -7.47 3.77 20.05
C ASP A 55 -6.97 5.09 19.45
N GLU A 56 -5.75 5.51 19.79
CA GLU A 56 -5.10 6.67 19.16
C GLU A 56 -4.92 6.44 17.66
N ALA A 57 -4.42 5.26 17.26
CA ALA A 57 -4.27 4.91 15.85
C ALA A 57 -5.61 4.95 15.10
N ASN A 58 -6.68 4.41 15.69
CA ASN A 58 -8.01 4.42 15.09
C ASN A 58 -8.58 5.85 14.99
N LYS A 59 -8.32 6.70 15.98
CA LYS A 59 -8.70 8.12 15.94
C LYS A 59 -7.99 8.85 14.79
N GLU A 60 -6.69 8.63 14.62
CA GLU A 60 -5.92 9.19 13.50
C GLU A 60 -6.40 8.67 12.14
N LEU A 61 -6.70 7.37 12.04
CA LEU A 61 -7.22 6.75 10.82
C LEU A 61 -8.62 7.26 10.43
N SER A 62 -9.42 7.68 11.41
CA SER A 62 -10.76 8.23 11.16
C SER A 62 -10.73 9.53 10.36
N ILE A 63 -9.61 10.25 10.41
CA ILE A 63 -9.37 11.47 9.66
C ILE A 63 -8.67 11.08 8.35
N PRO A 64 -9.23 11.40 7.17
CA PRO A 64 -8.55 11.15 5.90
C PRO A 64 -7.21 11.90 5.82
N PRO A 65 -6.19 11.37 5.12
CA PRO A 65 -4.96 12.10 4.91
C PRO A 65 -5.21 13.43 4.21
N ASN A 66 -4.58 14.49 4.71
CA ASN A 66 -4.59 15.78 4.03
C ASN A 66 -3.54 15.77 2.92
N ILE A 67 -3.98 15.67 1.67
CA ILE A 67 -3.11 15.68 0.49
C ILE A 67 -3.34 16.95 -0.30
N ASP A 68 -2.24 17.63 -0.62
CA ASP A 68 -2.27 18.81 -1.46
C ASP A 68 -2.81 18.46 -2.86
N LYS A 69 -3.80 19.22 -3.31
CA LYS A 69 -4.40 19.09 -4.64
C LYS A 69 -3.36 19.31 -5.74
N GLU A 70 -2.33 20.12 -5.50
CA GLU A 70 -1.24 20.32 -6.46
C GLU A 70 -0.48 19.02 -6.74
N ILE A 71 -0.25 18.19 -5.71
CA ILE A 71 0.42 16.89 -5.85
C ILE A 71 -0.44 15.94 -6.70
N ILE A 72 -1.76 15.94 -6.47
CA ILE A 72 -2.72 15.15 -7.24
C ILE A 72 -2.69 15.58 -8.71
N ASN A 73 -2.89 16.88 -8.96
CA ASN A 73 -2.93 17.44 -10.31
C ASN A 73 -1.62 17.24 -11.06
N TYR A 74 -0.49 17.45 -10.37
CA TYR A 74 0.84 17.23 -10.92
C TYR A 74 1.04 15.76 -11.32
N THR A 75 0.64 14.82 -10.45
CA THR A 75 0.79 13.39 -10.72
C THR A 75 -0.11 12.95 -11.89
N ILE A 76 -1.36 13.39 -11.93
CA ILE A 76 -2.30 13.10 -13.05
C ILE A 76 -1.71 13.60 -14.38
N LYS A 77 -1.21 14.85 -14.40
CA LYS A 77 -0.54 15.41 -15.57
C LYS A 77 0.69 14.60 -15.99
N LYS A 78 1.51 14.16 -15.04
CA LYS A 78 2.70 13.33 -15.31
C LYS A 78 2.37 11.92 -15.80
N LEU A 79 1.19 11.38 -15.47
CA LEU A 79 0.67 10.13 -16.00
C LEU A 79 0.11 10.27 -17.43
N GLY A 80 0.08 11.49 -17.98
CA GLY A 80 -0.46 11.76 -19.32
C GLY A 80 -1.99 11.69 -19.39
N LEU A 81 -2.67 11.91 -18.26
CA LEU A 81 -4.12 11.86 -18.16
C LEU A 81 -4.70 13.27 -17.99
N THR A 82 -5.91 13.47 -18.50
CA THR A 82 -6.77 14.58 -18.10
C THR A 82 -7.44 14.28 -16.75
N GLN A 83 -7.95 15.33 -16.10
CA GLN A 83 -8.69 15.14 -14.85
C GLN A 83 -9.95 14.28 -15.04
N SER A 84 -10.62 14.40 -16.21
CA SER A 84 -11.80 13.59 -16.52
C SER A 84 -11.46 12.12 -16.65
N GLU A 85 -10.46 11.78 -17.46
CA GLU A 85 -10.03 10.38 -17.65
C GLU A 85 -9.60 9.76 -16.32
N PHE A 86 -8.89 10.52 -15.48
CA PHE A 86 -8.53 10.05 -14.15
C PHE A 86 -9.75 9.78 -13.26
N ASN A 87 -10.74 10.67 -13.28
CA ASN A 87 -11.98 10.49 -12.51
C ASN A 87 -12.77 9.26 -13.01
N ASP A 88 -12.79 9.04 -14.32
CA ASP A 88 -13.43 7.85 -14.91
C ASP A 88 -12.70 6.58 -14.44
N LEU A 89 -11.37 6.55 -14.54
CA LEU A 89 -10.53 5.43 -14.09
C LEU A 89 -10.70 5.12 -12.59
N ILE A 90 -10.72 6.16 -11.74
CA ILE A 90 -10.85 5.95 -10.30
C ILE A 90 -12.24 5.43 -9.92
N SER A 91 -13.27 5.79 -10.69
CA SER A 91 -14.65 5.34 -10.49
C SER A 91 -14.94 3.90 -10.92
N LEU A 92 -14.08 3.30 -11.76
CA LEU A 92 -14.26 1.92 -12.19
C LEU A 92 -14.37 0.96 -10.99
N PRO A 93 -15.06 -0.19 -11.13
CA PRO A 93 -15.06 -1.21 -10.10
C PRO A 93 -13.64 -1.62 -9.70
N VAL A 94 -13.45 -1.83 -8.40
CA VAL A 94 -12.19 -2.38 -7.87
C VAL A 94 -12.05 -3.80 -8.39
N LYS A 95 -10.85 -4.11 -8.89
CA LYS A 95 -10.45 -5.45 -9.27
C LYS A 95 -9.24 -5.86 -8.44
N ASP A 96 -9.18 -7.13 -8.07
CA ASP A 96 -8.01 -7.74 -7.48
C ASP A 96 -7.40 -8.78 -8.45
N PHE A 97 -6.40 -9.52 -7.98
CA PHE A 97 -5.69 -10.46 -8.85
C PHE A 97 -6.53 -11.68 -9.26
N HIS A 98 -7.67 -11.96 -8.61
CA HIS A 98 -8.61 -13.02 -8.96
C HIS A 98 -9.42 -12.68 -10.21
N ASP A 99 -9.58 -11.38 -10.54
CA ASP A 99 -10.31 -10.92 -11.72
C ASP A 99 -9.54 -11.09 -13.04
N TYR A 100 -8.29 -11.55 -12.96
CA TYR A 100 -7.39 -11.70 -14.10
C TYR A 100 -6.86 -13.14 -14.22
N LYS A 101 -6.43 -13.51 -15.43
CA LYS A 101 -5.77 -14.80 -15.67
C LYS A 101 -4.40 -14.81 -14.98
N THR A 102 -4.32 -15.49 -13.84
CA THR A 102 -3.08 -15.68 -13.08
C THR A 102 -2.80 -17.17 -12.86
N SER A 103 -1.58 -17.50 -12.44
CA SER A 103 -1.21 -18.87 -12.05
C SER A 103 -1.79 -19.29 -10.70
N TYR A 104 -2.42 -18.37 -9.95
CA TYR A 104 -2.88 -18.63 -8.58
C TYR A 104 -3.89 -19.77 -8.45
N PRO A 105 -4.96 -19.87 -9.28
CA PRO A 105 -5.90 -20.99 -9.19
C PRO A 105 -5.22 -22.35 -9.40
N MET A 106 -4.23 -22.41 -10.31
CA MET A 106 -3.45 -23.61 -10.57
C MET A 106 -2.53 -23.95 -9.38
N ILE A 107 -1.82 -22.97 -8.83
CA ILE A 107 -0.98 -23.15 -7.64
C ILE A 107 -1.83 -23.66 -6.47
N LYS A 108 -3.01 -23.07 -6.25
CA LYS A 108 -3.95 -23.48 -5.21
C LYS A 108 -4.46 -24.91 -5.40
N ARG A 109 -4.83 -25.27 -6.63
CA ARG A 109 -5.27 -26.64 -6.98
C ARG A 109 -4.21 -27.69 -6.68
N PHE A 110 -2.93 -27.38 -6.92
CA PHE A 110 -1.81 -28.30 -6.69
C PHE A 110 -1.06 -28.03 -5.38
N SER A 111 -1.68 -27.34 -4.42
CA SER A 111 -1.08 -26.96 -3.14
C SER A 111 -0.46 -28.14 -2.38
N PHE A 112 -1.13 -29.31 -2.38
CA PHE A 112 -0.60 -30.52 -1.75
C PHE A 112 0.68 -31.03 -2.41
N ILE A 113 0.71 -31.07 -3.75
CA ILE A 113 1.89 -31.48 -4.53
C ILE A 113 3.04 -30.50 -4.28
N LEU A 114 2.74 -29.19 -4.31
CA LEU A 114 3.73 -28.15 -4.02
C LEU A 114 4.29 -28.29 -2.60
N LYS A 115 3.45 -28.60 -1.61
CA LYS A 115 3.89 -28.86 -0.22
C LYS A 115 4.85 -30.04 -0.13
N ILE A 116 4.57 -31.13 -0.84
CA ILE A 116 5.48 -32.29 -0.91
C ILE A 116 6.79 -31.89 -1.59
N ALA A 117 6.73 -31.21 -2.73
CA ALA A 117 7.92 -30.76 -3.45
C ALA A 117 8.83 -29.86 -2.59
N VAL A 118 8.25 -28.96 -1.78
CA VAL A 118 9.01 -28.15 -0.81
C VAL A 118 9.65 -29.01 0.28
N LYS A 119 8.92 -29.99 0.85
CA LYS A 119 9.49 -30.93 1.84
C LYS A 119 10.65 -31.75 1.27
N LEU A 120 10.55 -32.14 0.01
CA LEU A 120 11.60 -32.86 -0.72
C LEU A 120 12.73 -31.94 -1.23
N LYS A 121 12.69 -30.63 -0.92
CA LYS A 121 13.67 -29.62 -1.37
C LYS A 121 13.78 -29.49 -2.89
N LEU A 122 12.74 -29.90 -3.63
CA LEU A 122 12.66 -29.74 -5.09
C LEU A 122 12.23 -28.33 -5.49
N VAL A 123 11.55 -27.61 -4.60
CA VAL A 123 11.07 -26.24 -4.79
C VAL A 123 11.36 -25.43 -3.54
N THR A 124 11.65 -24.14 -3.69
CA THR A 124 11.89 -23.25 -2.55
C THR A 124 10.61 -23.04 -1.74
N PRO A 125 10.71 -22.94 -0.40
CA PRO A 125 9.53 -22.68 0.44
C PRO A 125 8.88 -21.33 0.11
N VAL A 126 9.63 -20.36 -0.42
CA VAL A 126 9.14 -19.03 -0.80
C VAL A 126 7.93 -19.10 -1.73
N LEU A 127 7.92 -20.04 -2.69
CA LEU A 127 6.78 -20.20 -3.59
C LEU A 127 5.53 -20.67 -2.84
N TYR A 128 5.67 -21.59 -1.89
CA TYR A 128 4.54 -22.09 -1.11
C TYR A 128 4.03 -21.00 -0.16
N GLU A 129 4.91 -20.37 0.62
CA GLU A 129 4.54 -19.33 1.58
C GLU A 129 3.87 -18.13 0.91
N LYS A 130 4.39 -17.68 -0.23
CA LYS A 130 3.85 -16.50 -0.93
C LYS A 130 2.40 -16.66 -1.38
N TYR A 131 1.99 -17.87 -1.75
CA TYR A 131 0.69 -18.11 -2.38
C TYR A 131 -0.27 -18.95 -1.53
N LEU A 132 0.22 -19.69 -0.54
CA LEU A 132 -0.55 -20.68 0.23
C LEU A 132 -0.32 -20.61 1.76
N GLY A 133 0.65 -19.80 2.22
CA GLY A 133 1.00 -19.62 3.63
C GLY A 133 0.35 -18.39 4.23
#